data_AF-A0AAE6WGZ4-F1
#
_entry.id   AF-A0AAE6WGZ4-F1
#
_cell.length_a   1.000
_cell.length_b   1.000
_cell.length_c   1.000
_cell.angle_alpha   90.00
_cell.angle_beta   90.00
_cell.angle_gamma   90.00
#
_symmetry.space_group_name_H-M   'P 1'
#
loop_
_entity.id
_entity.type
_entity.pdbx_description
1 polymer ?
#
loop_
_entity_poly.entity_id
_entity_poly.type
_entity_poly.pdbx_seq_one_letter_code
_entity_poly.pdbx_strand_id
1 'polypeptide(L)'
;MTTGWYKFARPREERTNSHFKEREADLLAYLRKKCTVDKPYLTCTSKEMAEDLGMSLSTFKVIKKRLMRSNKIKATTTLGRNGRTTLVLIALFVVGAISKNKACKQLFIDHVAKILNDNYKELERTIALFTHNEFDIQEKGEQLEFLSVNTS
;
A
#
# COMPACT_ATOMS: atom_id res chain seq x y z
N MET A 1 55.27 9.65 -11.78
CA MET A 1 54.07 10.31 -11.21
C MET A 1 52.98 9.25 -11.14
N THR A 2 52.64 8.78 -9.94
CA THR A 2 51.62 7.73 -9.76
C THR A 2 50.24 8.38 -9.80
N THR A 3 49.55 8.25 -10.93
CA THR A 3 48.12 8.57 -11.06
C THR A 3 47.31 7.54 -10.26
N GLY A 4 47.13 7.83 -8.97
CA GLY A 4 46.30 7.05 -8.06
C GLY A 4 44.81 7.29 -8.33
N TRP A 5 44.01 6.25 -8.16
CA TRP A 5 42.56 6.30 -8.32
C TRP A 5 41.95 7.24 -7.26
N TYR A 6 41.31 8.33 -7.71
CA TYR A 6 40.63 9.28 -6.83
C TYR A 6 39.14 8.97 -6.78
N LYS A 7 38.62 8.56 -5.61
CA LYS A 7 37.20 8.25 -5.42
C LYS A 7 36.40 9.54 -5.25
N PHE A 8 35.71 9.96 -6.31
CA PHE A 8 34.72 11.03 -6.24
C PHE A 8 33.49 10.59 -5.43
N ALA A 9 33.56 10.74 -4.10
CA ALA A 9 32.43 10.45 -3.20
C ALA A 9 31.58 11.72 -3.00
N ARG A 10 30.26 11.62 -3.21
CA ARG A 10 29.35 12.77 -3.00
C ARG A 10 29.39 13.27 -1.55
N PRO A 11 29.27 14.58 -1.31
CA PRO A 11 29.12 15.17 0.03
C PRO A 11 27.96 14.51 0.79
N ARG A 12 28.08 14.40 2.12
CA ARG A 12 27.07 13.70 2.95
C ARG A 12 25.69 14.37 2.89
N GLU A 13 25.68 15.68 2.67
CA GLU A 13 24.49 16.53 2.57
C GLU A 13 23.70 16.28 1.28
N GLU A 14 24.38 15.94 0.17
CA GLU A 14 23.76 15.69 -1.13
C GLU A 14 23.27 14.24 -1.32
N ARG A 15 23.54 13.35 -0.34
CA ARG A 15 23.14 11.94 -0.43
C ARG A 15 21.63 11.79 -0.22
N THR A 16 20.87 11.92 -1.29
CA THR A 16 19.44 11.58 -1.31
C THR A 16 19.29 10.08 -1.53
N ASN A 17 18.78 9.37 -0.54
CA ASN A 17 18.55 7.93 -0.64
C ASN A 17 17.16 7.65 -1.24
N SER A 18 17.06 7.76 -2.56
CA SER A 18 15.82 7.56 -3.34
C SER A 18 15.26 6.15 -3.21
N HIS A 19 16.13 5.14 -3.07
CA HIS A 19 15.76 3.73 -2.99
C HIS A 19 14.75 3.43 -1.88
N PHE A 20 14.79 4.15 -0.75
CA PHE A 20 13.78 3.94 0.30
C PHE A 20 12.37 4.37 -0.11
N LYS A 21 12.22 5.38 -0.97
CA LYS A 21 10.90 5.82 -1.45
C LYS A 21 10.30 4.78 -2.40
N GLU A 22 11.12 4.20 -3.29
CA GLU A 22 10.70 3.12 -4.19
C GLU A 22 10.24 1.90 -3.38
N ARG A 23 11.07 1.44 -2.44
CA ARG A 23 10.71 0.29 -1.59
C ARG A 23 9.54 0.55 -0.64
N GLU A 24 9.31 1.80 -0.23
CA GLU A 24 8.08 2.21 0.48
C GLU A 24 6.85 2.04 -0.41
N ALA A 25 6.94 2.44 -1.68
CA ALA A 25 5.87 2.26 -2.65
C ALA A 25 5.61 0.77 -2.92
N ASP A 26 6.65 -0.04 -3.05
CA ASP A 26 6.54 -1.49 -3.24
C ASP A 26 5.76 -2.17 -2.11
N LEU A 27 6.09 -1.86 -0.84
CA LEU A 27 5.39 -2.43 0.31
C LEU A 27 3.92 -1.99 0.35
N LEU A 28 3.61 -0.74 -0.03
CA LEU A 28 2.23 -0.27 -0.10
C LEU A 28 1.45 -0.96 -1.23
N ALA A 29 2.08 -1.15 -2.39
CA ALA A 29 1.48 -1.87 -3.51
C ALA A 29 1.21 -3.34 -3.15
N TYR A 30 2.17 -4.01 -2.51
CA TYR A 30 2.02 -5.36 -2.00
C TYR A 30 0.84 -5.48 -1.01
N LEU A 31 0.74 -4.56 -0.04
CA LEU A 31 -0.39 -4.54 0.90
C LEU A 31 -1.72 -4.26 0.20
N ARG A 32 -1.77 -3.40 -0.83
CA ARG A 32 -2.98 -3.15 -1.61
C ARG A 32 -3.42 -4.36 -2.44
N LYS A 33 -2.48 -5.18 -2.91
CA LYS A 33 -2.79 -6.43 -3.61
C LYS A 33 -3.34 -7.50 -2.68
N LYS A 34 -2.87 -7.55 -1.43
CA LYS A 34 -3.22 -8.61 -0.45
C LYS A 34 -4.36 -8.24 0.50
N CYS A 35 -4.67 -6.96 0.68
CA CYS A 35 -5.69 -6.48 1.60
C CYS A 35 -6.91 -5.95 0.84
N THR A 36 -8.10 -6.17 1.41
CA THR A 36 -9.37 -5.65 0.90
C THR A 36 -9.97 -4.71 1.94
N VAL A 37 -11.02 -3.95 1.57
CA VAL A 37 -11.74 -3.05 2.49
C VAL A 37 -12.27 -3.79 3.73
N ASP A 38 -12.76 -5.04 3.58
CA ASP A 38 -13.25 -5.84 4.70
C ASP A 38 -12.15 -6.42 5.58
N LYS A 39 -10.99 -6.69 4.98
CA LYS A 39 -9.80 -7.22 5.64
C LYS A 39 -8.60 -6.31 5.33
N PRO A 40 -8.52 -5.13 5.97
CA PRO A 40 -7.48 -4.13 5.69
C PRO A 40 -6.12 -4.47 6.31
N TYR A 41 -5.91 -5.74 6.67
CA TYR A 41 -4.74 -6.20 7.41
C TYR A 41 -4.18 -7.51 6.87
N LEU A 42 -2.87 -7.65 7.00
CA LEU A 42 -2.10 -8.84 6.62
C LEU A 42 -1.29 -9.32 7.83
N THR A 43 -1.34 -10.62 8.10
CA THR A 43 -0.64 -11.25 9.25
C THR A 43 0.36 -12.29 8.77
N CYS A 44 1.62 -11.92 8.68
CA CYS A 44 2.73 -12.77 8.21
C CYS A 44 3.98 -12.56 9.08
N THR A 45 5.01 -13.38 8.89
CA THR A 45 6.30 -13.09 9.53
C THR A 45 7.00 -11.94 8.78
N SER A 46 7.83 -11.17 9.48
CA SER A 46 8.62 -10.11 8.83
C SER A 46 9.63 -10.67 7.82
N LYS A 47 10.00 -11.95 7.96
CA LYS A 47 10.91 -12.64 7.05
C LYS A 47 10.20 -13.00 5.75
N GLU A 48 9.02 -13.64 5.83
CA GLU A 48 8.16 -13.94 4.67
C GLU A 48 7.89 -12.67 3.84
N MET A 49 7.47 -11.58 4.48
CA MET A 49 7.18 -10.33 3.75
C MET A 49 8.42 -9.75 3.06
N ALA A 50 9.61 -9.89 3.66
CA ALA A 50 10.84 -9.40 3.05
C ALA A 50 11.27 -10.26 1.86
N GLU A 51 11.08 -11.58 1.96
CA GLU A 51 11.33 -12.54 0.88
C GLU A 51 10.38 -12.31 -0.30
N ASP A 52 9.08 -12.16 -0.04
CA ASP A 52 8.06 -11.85 -1.05
C ASP A 52 8.37 -10.57 -1.84
N LEU A 53 8.96 -9.56 -1.17
CA LEU A 53 9.35 -8.28 -1.76
C LEU A 53 10.77 -8.27 -2.36
N GLY A 54 11.49 -9.41 -2.30
CA GLY A 54 12.86 -9.50 -2.78
C GLY A 54 13.81 -8.48 -2.11
N MET A 55 13.64 -8.24 -0.80
CA MET A 55 14.46 -7.29 -0.04
C MET A 55 15.04 -7.88 1.24
N SER A 56 16.11 -7.28 1.75
CA SER A 56 16.67 -7.72 3.02
C SER A 56 15.78 -7.36 4.20
N LEU A 57 15.75 -8.22 5.23
CA LEU A 57 14.96 -8.02 6.45
C LEU A 57 15.29 -6.68 7.16
N SER A 58 16.55 -6.25 7.10
CA SER A 58 16.98 -4.95 7.65
C SER A 58 16.32 -3.79 6.90
N THR A 59 16.30 -3.84 5.57
CA THR A 59 15.64 -2.85 4.71
C THR A 59 14.14 -2.79 5.00
N PHE A 60 13.48 -3.95 5.07
CA PHE A 60 12.07 -4.05 5.42
C PHE A 60 11.76 -3.41 6.78
N LYS A 61 12.57 -3.69 7.82
CA LYS A 61 12.40 -3.09 9.16
C LYS A 61 12.50 -1.56 9.13
N VAL A 62 13.42 -1.01 8.33
CA VAL A 62 13.57 0.45 8.17
C VAL A 62 12.34 1.04 7.47
N ILE A 63 11.93 0.46 6.35
CA ILE A 63 10.76 0.91 5.57
C ILE A 63 9.49 0.83 6.41
N LYS A 64 9.26 -0.29 7.11
CA LYS A 64 8.12 -0.47 8.03
C LYS A 64 8.06 0.67 9.05
N LYS A 65 9.18 0.99 9.72
CA LYS A 65 9.25 2.10 10.68
C LYS A 65 8.95 3.46 10.02
N ARG A 66 9.46 3.69 8.81
CA ARG A 66 9.21 4.93 8.05
C ARG A 66 7.73 5.09 7.70
N LEU A 67 7.09 4.03 7.19
CA LEU A 67 5.67 4.02 6.87
C LEU A 67 4.77 4.16 8.10
N MET A 68 5.18 3.60 9.24
CA MET A 68 4.49 3.81 10.52
C MET A 68 4.59 5.27 10.98
N ARG A 69 5.77 5.89 10.84
CA ARG A 69 5.97 7.32 11.17
C ARG A 69 5.17 8.23 10.25
N SER A 70 5.04 7.88 8.97
CA SER A 70 4.22 8.62 8.01
C SER A 70 2.73 8.29 8.09
N ASN A 71 2.27 7.54 9.10
CA ASN A 71 0.87 7.13 9.28
C ASN A 71 0.23 6.49 8.03
N LYS A 72 0.99 5.73 7.24
CA LYS A 72 0.45 4.95 6.12
C LYS A 72 0.05 3.55 6.55
N ILE A 73 0.77 2.99 7.53
CA ILE A 73 0.50 1.66 8.09
C ILE A 73 0.48 1.71 9.62
N LYS A 74 -0.30 0.84 10.25
CA LYS A 74 -0.12 0.43 11.64
C LYS A 74 0.42 -0.99 11.68
N ALA A 75 1.23 -1.30 12.69
CA ALA A 75 1.78 -2.62 12.83
C ALA A 75 1.78 -3.08 14.28
N THR A 76 1.48 -4.36 14.50
CA THR A 76 1.66 -5.05 15.78
C THR A 76 2.49 -6.30 15.54
N THR A 77 3.31 -6.68 16.54
CA THR A 77 4.13 -7.88 16.46
C THR A 77 3.92 -8.68 17.74
N THR A 78 3.57 -9.95 17.61
CA THR A 78 3.50 -10.89 18.73
C THR A 78 4.91 -11.33 19.11
N LEU A 79 5.22 -11.38 20.40
CA LEU A 79 6.52 -11.81 20.91
C LEU A 79 6.66 -13.35 20.87
N GLY A 80 7.90 -13.85 20.81
CA GLY A 80 8.23 -15.28 20.87
C GLY A 80 8.83 -15.84 19.57
N ARG A 81 9.24 -17.12 19.61
CA ARG A 81 9.87 -17.84 18.47
C ARG A 81 8.99 -17.85 17.21
N ASN A 82 7.67 -17.96 17.39
CA ASN A 82 6.67 -17.96 16.31
C ASN A 82 5.96 -16.60 16.18
N GLY A 83 6.65 -15.51 16.54
CA GLY A 83 6.10 -14.17 16.50
C GLY A 83 5.64 -13.77 15.09
N ARG A 84 4.36 -13.41 14.96
CA ARG A 84 3.77 -12.91 13.71
C ARG A 84 3.69 -11.39 13.74
N THR A 85 3.77 -10.77 12.57
CA THR A 85 3.61 -9.33 12.38
C THR A 85 2.31 -9.09 11.63
N THR A 86 1.42 -8.32 12.24
CA THR A 86 0.21 -7.84 11.58
C THR A 86 0.44 -6.42 11.10
N LEU A 87 0.24 -6.19 9.80
CA LEU A 87 0.27 -4.87 9.18
C LEU A 87 -1.15 -4.48 8.79
N VAL A 88 -1.56 -3.26 9.14
CA VAL A 88 -2.86 -2.68 8.77
C VAL A 88 -2.61 -1.50 7.84
N LEU A 89 -3.26 -1.50 6.68
CA LEU A 89 -3.25 -0.38 5.75
C LEU A 89 -4.31 0.64 6.18
N ILE A 90 -3.87 1.81 6.64
CA ILE A 90 -4.76 2.82 7.25
C ILE A 90 -5.82 3.31 6.25
N ALA A 91 -5.45 3.48 4.97
CA ALA A 91 -6.38 3.93 3.94
C ALA A 91 -7.58 2.98 3.78
N LEU A 92 -7.33 1.67 3.62
CA LEU A 92 -8.39 0.67 3.52
C LEU A 92 -9.18 0.55 4.82
N PHE A 93 -8.52 0.67 5.97
CA PHE A 93 -9.19 0.64 7.27
C PHE A 93 -10.20 1.79 7.42
N VAL A 94 -9.82 3.02 7.05
CA VAL A 94 -10.70 4.19 7.10
C VAL A 94 -11.86 4.05 6.11
N VAL A 95 -11.58 3.65 4.87
CA VAL A 95 -12.61 3.41 3.85
C VAL A 95 -13.60 2.34 4.33
N GLY A 96 -13.11 1.25 4.92
CA GLY A 96 -13.95 0.20 5.48
C GLY A 96 -14.79 0.67 6.66
N ALA A 97 -14.21 1.46 7.56
CA ALA A 97 -14.94 2.04 8.69
C ALA A 97 -16.08 2.96 8.24
N ILE A 98 -15.83 3.82 7.25
CA ILE A 98 -16.84 4.72 6.67
C ILE A 98 -17.91 3.91 5.92
N SER A 99 -17.51 2.92 5.12
CA SER A 99 -18.43 2.11 4.31
C SER A 99 -19.39 1.29 5.16
N LYS A 100 -18.94 0.81 6.32
CA LYS A 100 -19.78 0.07 7.28
C LYS A 100 -20.77 0.97 8.02
N ASN A 101 -20.51 2.27 8.11
CA ASN A 101 -21.41 3.22 8.75
C ASN A 101 -22.32 3.88 7.70
N LYS A 102 -23.54 3.36 7.55
CA LYS A 102 -24.54 3.87 6.60
C LYS A 102 -24.82 5.36 6.78
N ALA A 103 -24.91 5.84 8.02
CA ALA A 103 -25.20 7.24 8.32
C ALA A 103 -24.05 8.16 7.89
N CYS A 104 -22.79 7.80 8.21
CA CYS A 104 -21.63 8.58 7.77
C CYS A 104 -21.47 8.59 6.25
N LYS A 105 -21.70 7.45 5.59
CA LYS A 105 -21.69 7.36 4.13
C LYS A 105 -22.73 8.30 3.50
N GLN A 106 -23.95 8.30 4.02
CA GLN A 106 -25.03 9.17 3.52
C GLN A 106 -24.72 10.65 3.72
N LEU A 107 -24.29 11.05 4.92
CA LEU A 107 -23.92 12.45 5.20
C LEU A 107 -22.79 12.96 4.28
N PHE A 108 -21.83 12.10 3.97
CA PHE A 108 -20.75 12.44 3.04
C PHE A 108 -21.27 12.67 1.62
N ILE A 109 -22.10 11.75 1.09
CA ILE A 109 -22.68 11.91 -0.26
C ILE A 109 -23.55 13.18 -0.31
N ASP A 110 -24.35 13.44 0.71
CA ASP A 110 -25.18 14.65 0.80
C ASP A 110 -24.35 15.93 0.80
N HIS A 111 -23.23 15.93 1.54
CA HIS A 111 -22.30 17.06 1.57
C HIS A 111 -21.64 17.29 0.20
N VAL A 112 -21.19 16.22 -0.47
CA VAL A 112 -20.59 16.31 -1.81
C VAL A 112 -21.61 16.74 -2.86
N ALA A 113 -22.84 16.23 -2.82
CA ALA A 113 -23.92 16.63 -3.71
C ALA A 113 -24.21 18.13 -3.60
N LYS A 114 -24.19 18.69 -2.37
CA LYS A 114 -24.35 20.14 -2.15
C LYS A 114 -23.18 20.96 -2.73
N ILE A 115 -21.95 20.48 -2.61
CA ILE A 115 -20.77 21.17 -3.16
C ILE A 115 -20.80 21.19 -4.68
N LEU A 116 -21.11 20.05 -5.30
CA LEU A 116 -21.13 19.88 -6.74
C LEU A 116 -22.42 20.40 -7.39
N ASN A 117 -23.43 20.71 -6.58
CA ASN A 117 -24.79 21.03 -7.02
C ASN A 117 -25.40 19.92 -7.90
N ASP A 118 -25.02 18.68 -7.62
CA ASP A 118 -25.32 17.47 -8.40
C ASP A 118 -26.45 16.65 -7.78
N ASN A 119 -27.01 15.75 -8.59
CA ASN A 119 -28.02 14.81 -8.14
C ASN A 119 -27.40 13.64 -7.36
N TYR A 120 -27.83 13.48 -6.10
CA TYR A 120 -27.45 12.38 -5.21
C TYR A 120 -27.47 11.00 -5.89
N LYS A 121 -28.49 10.73 -6.72
CA LYS A 121 -28.64 9.44 -7.42
C LYS A 121 -27.53 9.16 -8.44
N GLU A 122 -26.96 10.20 -9.05
CA GLU A 122 -25.87 10.06 -10.02
C GLU A 122 -24.54 9.79 -9.34
N LEU A 123 -24.30 10.41 -8.19
CA LEU A 123 -23.17 10.09 -7.32
C LEU A 123 -23.21 8.65 -6.81
N GLU A 124 -24.38 8.16 -6.37
CA GLU A 124 -24.51 6.75 -5.97
C GLU A 124 -24.24 5.78 -7.12
N ARG A 125 -24.73 6.07 -8.33
CA ARG A 125 -24.45 5.27 -9.53
C ARG A 125 -22.95 5.25 -9.86
N THR A 126 -22.30 6.41 -9.79
CA THR A 126 -20.86 6.53 -10.05
C THR A 126 -20.03 5.74 -9.04
N ILE A 127 -20.39 5.80 -7.75
CA ILE A 127 -19.75 5.00 -6.70
C ILE A 127 -19.95 3.50 -6.97
N ALA A 128 -21.14 3.07 -7.38
CA ALA A 128 -21.42 1.69 -7.72
C ALA A 128 -20.57 1.23 -8.93
N LEU A 129 -20.56 2.01 -10.02
CA LEU A 129 -19.75 1.75 -11.21
C LEU A 129 -18.25 1.68 -10.90
N PHE A 130 -17.75 2.60 -10.07
CA PHE A 130 -16.36 2.62 -9.66
C PHE A 130 -16.00 1.38 -8.82
N THR A 131 -16.86 1.02 -7.86
CA THR A 131 -16.66 -0.18 -7.03
C THR A 131 -16.57 -1.43 -7.92
N HIS A 132 -17.45 -1.58 -8.91
CA HIS A 132 -17.41 -2.71 -9.84
C HIS A 132 -16.14 -2.72 -10.72
N ASN A 133 -15.70 -1.57 -11.22
CA ASN A 133 -14.49 -1.47 -12.05
C ASN A 133 -13.18 -1.73 -11.28
N GLU A 134 -13.10 -1.34 -10.00
CA GLU A 134 -11.88 -1.53 -9.21
C GLU A 134 -11.61 -3.02 -8.89
N PHE A 135 -12.65 -3.86 -8.88
CA PHE A 135 -12.52 -5.33 -8.81
C PHE A 135 -12.09 -5.95 -10.16
N ASP A 136 -12.59 -5.45 -11.28
CA ASP A 136 -12.19 -5.91 -12.63
C ASP A 136 -10.72 -5.61 -12.96
N ILE A 137 -10.16 -4.52 -12.41
CA ILE A 137 -8.74 -4.18 -12.58
C ILE A 137 -7.84 -5.19 -11.84
N GLN A 138 -8.32 -5.80 -10.75
CA GLN A 138 -7.57 -6.86 -10.05
C GLN A 138 -7.58 -8.19 -10.84
N GLU A 139 -8.70 -8.57 -11.45
CA GLU A 139 -8.77 -9.77 -12.32
C GLU A 139 -7.94 -9.60 -13.61
N LYS A 140 -8.03 -8.46 -14.29
CA LYS A 140 -7.27 -8.22 -15.53
C LYS A 140 -5.76 -8.17 -15.29
N GLY A 141 -5.32 -7.64 -14.15
CA GLY A 141 -3.90 -7.64 -13.75
C GLY A 141 -3.34 -9.05 -13.53
N GLU A 142 -4.13 -9.98 -12.99
CA GLU A 142 -3.74 -11.40 -12.85
C GLU A 142 -3.76 -12.15 -14.19
N GLN A 143 -4.72 -11.83 -15.08
CA GLN A 143 -4.79 -12.40 -16.42
C GLN A 143 -3.60 -11.98 -17.31
N LEU A 144 -3.17 -10.72 -17.24
CA LEU A 144 -2.02 -10.20 -18.00
C LEU A 144 -0.69 -10.86 -17.58
N GLU A 145 -0.48 -11.13 -16.29
CA GLU A 145 0.70 -11.87 -15.84
C GLU A 145 0.67 -13.35 -16.25
N PHE A 146 -0.50 -14.01 -16.15
CA PHE A 146 -0.67 -15.41 -16.58
C PHE A 146 -0.43 -15.60 -18.09
N LEU A 147 -0.80 -14.63 -18.91
CA LEU A 147 -0.57 -14.65 -20.36
C LEU A 147 0.91 -14.38 -20.73
N SER A 148 1.64 -13.60 -19.92
CA SER A 148 3.06 -13.31 -20.15
C SER A 148 4.00 -14.51 -19.90
N VAL A 149 3.58 -15.46 -19.04
CA VAL A 149 4.38 -16.65 -18.69
C VAL A 149 4.31 -17.76 -19.76
N ASN A 150 3.37 -17.68 -20.70
CA ASN A 150 3.15 -18.69 -21.73
C ASN A 150 3.53 -18.24 -23.15
N THR A 151 4.30 -17.16 -23.30
CA THR A 151 4.93 -16.82 -24.59
C THR A 151 6.40 -17.23 -24.52
N SER A 152 6.77 -18.16 -25.40
CA SER A 152 8.07 -18.85 -25.50
C SER A 152 9.29 -17.95 -25.59
#